data_AF-A0A4S2GZ75-F1
#
_entry.id   AF-A0A4S2GZ75-F1
#
_cell.length_a   1.000
_cell.length_b   1.000
_cell.length_c   1.000
_cell.angle_alpha   90.00
_cell.angle_beta   90.00
_cell.angle_gamma   90.00
#
_symmetry.space_group_name_H-M   'P 1'
#
loop_
_entity.id
_entity.type
_entity.pdbx_description
1 polymer ?
#
loop_
_entity_poly.entity_id
_entity_poly.type
_entity_poly.pdbx_seq_one_letter_code
_entity_poly.pdbx_strand_id
1 'polypeptide(L)' 'MAMMDLRVIEGGADRRPASQPALTRWLETQARVVELWIERLVGEGGDPRTIAVLQQHAAFLRETGEL' A
#
# COMPACT_ATOMS: atom_id res chain seq x y z
N MET A 1 -26.50 0.47 18.09
CA MET A 1 -26.01 0.55 16.69
C MET A 1 -24.71 1.34 16.74
N ALA A 2 -23.59 0.65 16.92
CA ALA A 2 -22.27 1.28 17.07
C ALA A 2 -21.70 1.58 15.68
N MET A 3 -21.53 2.86 15.39
CA MET A 3 -20.82 3.34 14.22
C MET A 3 -19.34 3.04 14.47
N MET A 4 -18.77 2.05 13.77
CA MET A 4 -17.32 1.84 13.78
C MET A 4 -16.68 3.05 13.11
N ASP A 5 -16.07 3.92 13.92
CA ASP A 5 -15.10 4.90 13.48
C ASP A 5 -13.99 4.16 12.74
N LEU A 6 -14.12 4.11 11.40
CA LEU A 6 -13.00 3.81 10.52
C LEU A 6 -12.04 4.99 10.65
N ARG A 7 -11.18 4.93 11.67
CA ARG A 7 -9.97 5.73 11.72
C ARG A 7 -9.17 5.32 10.49
N VAL A 8 -9.37 6.08 9.42
CA VAL A 8 -8.41 6.22 8.33
C VAL A 8 -7.05 6.23 9.01
N ILE A 9 -6.14 5.38 8.52
CA ILE A 9 -4.75 5.35 8.93
C ILE A 9 -4.22 6.76 8.63
N GLU A 10 -4.34 7.66 9.59
CA GLU A 10 -3.68 8.96 9.56
C GLU A 10 -2.20 8.64 9.72
N GLY A 11 -1.57 8.30 8.59
CA GLY A 11 -0.14 8.43 8.43
C GLY A 11 0.16 9.89 8.71
N GLY A 12 0.60 10.18 9.93
CA GLY A 12 1.10 11.47 10.34
C GLY A 12 2.32 11.84 9.50
N ALA A 13 2.07 12.32 8.29
CA ALA A 13 3.06 12.98 7.47
C ALA A 13 3.29 14.34 8.11
N ASP A 14 4.36 14.44 8.89
CA ASP A 14 5.07 15.70 9.07
C ASP A 14 5.17 16.34 7.67
N ARG A 15 4.50 17.48 7.45
CA ARG A 15 4.35 18.11 6.11
C ARG A 15 5.67 18.68 5.57
N ARG A 16 6.81 18.29 6.13
CA ARG A 16 8.12 18.53 5.52
C ARG A 16 8.20 17.62 4.30
N PRO A 17 8.73 18.12 3.17
CA PRO A 17 9.04 17.23 2.06
C PRO A 17 9.94 16.13 2.60
N ALA A 18 9.47 14.88 2.53
CA ALA A 18 10.31 13.75 2.82
C ALA A 18 11.58 13.93 2.00
N SER A 19 12.75 13.82 2.64
CA SER A 19 13.98 13.72 1.86
C SER A 19 13.80 12.60 0.85
N GLN A 20 14.27 12.78 -0.39
CA GLN A 20 14.12 11.78 -1.45
C GLN A 20 14.44 10.34 -0.97
N PRO A 21 15.46 10.09 -0.12
CA PRO A 21 15.71 8.76 0.46
C PRO A 21 14.61 8.22 1.37
N ALA A 22 13.92 9.08 2.13
CA ALA A 22 12.82 8.67 3.00
C ALA A 22 11.57 8.30 2.18
N LEU A 23 11.31 9.02 1.09
CA LEU A 23 10.22 8.71 0.17
C LEU A 23 10.46 7.37 -0.53
N THR A 24 11.65 7.14 -1.08
CA THR A 24 12.01 5.88 -1.75
C THR A 24 11.83 4.69 -0.79
N ARG A 25 12.38 4.78 0.43
CA ARG A 25 12.22 3.71 1.44
C ARG A 25 10.76 3.46 1.80
N TRP A 26 9.95 4.52 1.88
CA TRP A 26 8.53 4.40 2.14
C TRP A 26 7.81 3.68 0.98
N LEU A 27 8.09 4.06 -0.27
CA LEU A 27 7.54 3.41 -1.46
C LEU A 27 7.90 1.92 -1.52
N GLU A 28 9.17 1.57 -1.29
CA GLU A 28 9.64 0.19 -1.21
C GLU A 28 8.89 -0.61 -0.14
N THR A 29 8.69 -0.01 1.04
CA THR A 29 7.96 -0.63 2.15
C THR A 29 6.50 -0.88 1.77
N GLN A 30 5.84 0.11 1.16
CA GLN A 30 4.45 -0.04 0.73
C GLN A 30 4.31 -1.11 -0.36
N ALA A 31 5.21 -1.14 -1.35
CA ALA A 31 5.20 -2.14 -2.41
C ALA A 31 5.27 -3.56 -1.81
N ARG A 32 6.19 -3.79 -0.88
CA ARG A 32 6.35 -5.09 -0.21
C ARG A 32 5.12 -5.47 0.63
N VAL A 33 4.51 -4.52 1.33
CA VAL A 33 3.28 -4.79 2.11
C VAL A 33 2.14 -5.21 1.18
N VAL A 34 1.96 -4.54 0.05
CA VAL A 34 0.90 -4.87 -0.92
C VAL A 34 1.14 -6.26 -1.53
N GLU A 35 2.38 -6.61 -1.86
CA GLU A 35 2.74 -7.94 -2.37
C GLU A 35 2.38 -9.05 -1.37
N LEU A 36 2.68 -8.86 -0.08
CA LEU A 36 2.29 -9.82 0.97
C LEU A 36 0.77 -10.00 1.07
N TRP A 37 0.00 -8.92 0.91
CA TRP A 37 -1.47 -9.02 0.89
C TRP A 37 -1.99 -9.77 -0.33
N ILE A 38 -1.39 -9.56 -1.50
CA ILE A 38 -1.74 -10.31 -2.72
C ILE A 38 -1.47 -11.79 -2.51
N GLU A 39 -0.27 -12.17 -2.06
CA GLU A 39 0.09 -13.57 -1.79
C GLU A 39 -0.90 -14.24 -0.85
N ARG A 40 -1.24 -13.56 0.24
CA ARG A 40 -2.21 -14.05 1.23
C ARG A 40 -3.61 -14.22 0.63
N LEU A 41 -4.10 -13.22 -0.11
CA LEU A 41 -5.42 -13.29 -0.74
C LEU A 41 -5.49 -14.39 -1.79
N VAL A 42 -4.43 -14.60 -2.58
CA VAL A 42 -4.36 -15.72 -3.52
C VAL A 42 -4.40 -17.06 -2.78
N GLY A 43 -3.61 -17.20 -1.71
CA GLY A 43 -3.57 -18.44 -0.92
C GLY A 43 -4.88 -18.76 -0.20
N GLU A 44 -5.64 -17.73 0.20
CA GLU A 44 -6.93 -17.88 0.89
C GLU A 44 -8.13 -17.93 -0.08
N GLY A 45 -7.91 -17.87 -1.40
CA GLY A 45 -9.00 -17.88 -2.39
C GLY A 45 -9.84 -16.61 -2.39
N GLY A 46 -9.22 -15.47 -2.08
CA GLY A 46 -9.84 -14.15 -2.03
C GLY A 46 -10.40 -13.68 -3.37
N ASP A 47 -11.20 -12.62 -3.31
CA ASP A 47 -11.88 -12.06 -4.48
C ASP A 47 -10.89 -11.64 -5.59
N PRO A 48 -11.01 -12.21 -6.81
CA PRO A 48 -10.12 -11.90 -7.93
C PRO A 48 -10.08 -10.41 -8.30
N ARG A 49 -11.18 -9.69 -8.11
CA ARG A 49 -11.23 -8.25 -8.43
C ARG A 49 -10.39 -7.44 -7.45
N THR A 50 -10.48 -7.75 -6.16
CA THR A 50 -9.64 -7.15 -5.12
C THR A 50 -8.16 -7.42 -5.37
N ILE A 51 -7.80 -8.67 -5.72
CA ILE A 51 -6.43 -9.04 -6.06
C ILE A 51 -5.91 -8.22 -7.25
N ALA A 52 -6.71 -8.07 -8.31
CA ALA A 52 -6.33 -7.30 -9.49
C ALA A 52 -6.06 -5.81 -9.17
N VAL A 53 -6.87 -5.20 -8.30
CA VAL A 53 -6.63 -3.81 -7.85
C VAL A 53 -5.33 -3.69 -7.07
N LEU A 54 -5.03 -4.64 -6.18
CA LEU A 54 -3.77 -4.63 -5.43
C LEU A 54 -2.56 -4.83 -6.35
N GLN A 55 -2.67 -5.66 -7.38
CA GLN A 55 -1.62 -5.83 -8.39
C GLN A 55 -1.34 -4.53 -9.15
N GLN A 56 -2.38 -3.79 -9.54
CA GLN A 56 -2.22 -2.45 -10.14
C GLN A 56 -1.56 -1.48 -9.16
N HIS A 57 -1.92 -1.54 -7.88
CA HIS A 57 -1.33 -0.68 -6.87
C HIS A 57 0.16 -0.99 -6.62
N ALA A 58 0.54 -2.26 -6.59
CA ALA A 58 1.95 -2.67 -6.49
C ALA A 58 2.77 -2.19 -7.69
N ALA A 59 2.21 -2.26 -8.91
CA ALA A 59 2.86 -1.73 -10.10
C ALA A 59 3.10 -0.21 -9.99
N PHE A 60 2.06 0.54 -9.60
CA PHE A 60 2.17 1.98 -9.39
C PHE A 60 3.27 2.36 -8.38
N LEU A 61 3.35 1.64 -7.25
CA LEU A 61 4.35 1.92 -6.21
C LEU A 61 5.79 1.68 -6.68
N ARG A 62 6.01 0.64 -7.51
CA ARG A 62 7.33 0.36 -8.10
C ARG A 62 7.71 1.41 -9.13
N GLU A 63 6.82 1.71 -10.07
CA GLU A 63 7.03 2.74 -11.10
C GLU A 63 7.34 4.11 -10.45
N THR A 64 6.66 4.45 -9.37
CA THR A 64 6.90 5.71 -8.63
C THR A 64 8.26 5.73 -7.93
N GLY A 65 8.78 4.57 -7.51
CA GLY A 65 10.10 4.45 -6.88
C GLY A 65 11.28 4.52 -7.85
N GLU A 66 11.03 4.35 -9.15
CA GLU A 66 12.03 4.38 -10.22
C GLU A 66 12.23 5.78 -10.85
N LEU A 67 11.37 6.76 -10.50
CA LEU A 67 11.41 8.15 -10.95
C LEU A 67 12.35 9.02 -10.11
#